data_AF-A0A3M8XAP0-F1
#
_entry.id   AF-A0A3M8XAP0-F1
#
_cell.length_a   1.000
_cell.length_b   1.000
_cell.length_c   1.000
_cell.angle_alpha   90.00
_cell.angle_beta   90.00
_cell.angle_gamma   90.00
#
_symmetry.space_group_name_H-M   'P 1'
#
loop_
_entity.id
_entity.type
_entity.pdbx_description
1 polymer ?
#
loop_
_entity_poly.entity_id
_entity_poly.type
_entity_poly.pdbx_seq_one_letter_code
_entity_poly.pdbx_strand_id
1 'polypeptide(L)' 'MMPQVCARCQNTTSQPVIVAIGHGASAGGGTVYACPGKCADSPPKQPNPFGHGTLLARYVPARRWR' A
#
# COMPACT_ATOMS: atom_id res chain seq x y z
N MET A 1 -4.34 -6.20 -21.56
CA MET A 1 -3.76 -6.11 -20.20
C MET A 1 -4.66 -6.88 -19.25
N MET A 2 -4.13 -7.58 -18.26
CA MET A 2 -4.95 -8.33 -17.30
C MET A 2 -5.69 -7.38 -16.36
N PRO A 3 -6.99 -7.61 -16.03
CA PRO A 3 -7.72 -6.74 -15.13
C PRO A 3 -7.05 -6.65 -13.76
N GLN A 4 -7.02 -5.45 -13.17
CA GLN A 4 -6.48 -5.20 -11.83
C GLN A 4 -7.50 -4.47 -10.97
N VAL A 5 -7.40 -4.64 -9.66
CA VAL A 5 -8.24 -3.91 -8.71
C VAL A 5 -7.69 -2.50 -8.52
N CYS A 6 -8.53 -1.50 -8.71
CA CYS A 6 -8.20 -0.11 -8.45
C CYS A 6 -8.07 0.13 -6.95
N ALA A 7 -6.90 0.58 -6.49
CA ALA A 7 -6.66 0.85 -5.07
C ALA A 7 -7.51 2.00 -4.50
N ARG A 8 -8.18 2.78 -5.36
CA ARG A 8 -8.98 3.93 -4.95
C ARG A 8 -10.47 3.62 -4.78
N CYS A 9 -11.10 3.12 -5.84
CA CYS A 9 -12.53 2.79 -5.83
C CYS A 9 -12.82 1.31 -5.58
N GLN A 10 -11.79 0.47 -5.42
CA GLN A 10 -11.88 -0.99 -5.17
C GLN A 10 -12.60 -1.81 -6.25
N ASN A 11 -12.90 -1.20 -7.40
CA ASN A 11 -13.44 -1.91 -8.56
C ASN A 11 -12.32 -2.44 -9.46
N THR A 12 -12.62 -3.52 -10.18
CA THR A 12 -11.75 -4.05 -11.22
C THR A 12 -11.72 -3.14 -12.44
N THR A 13 -10.55 -2.90 -13.02
CA THR A 13 -10.35 -2.16 -14.27
C THR A 13 -9.59 -3.02 -15.28
N SER A 14 -10.07 -3.03 -16.53
CA SER A 14 -9.39 -3.67 -17.66
C SER A 14 -8.30 -2.77 -18.29
N GLN A 15 -8.20 -1.52 -17.84
CA GLN A 15 -7.20 -0.53 -18.28
C GLN A 15 -6.45 0.04 -17.06
N PRO A 16 -5.69 -0.78 -16.32
CA PRO A 16 -5.02 -0.32 -15.11
C PRO A 16 -3.85 0.61 -15.41
N VAL A 17 -3.72 1.68 -14.61
CA VAL A 17 -2.55 2.58 -14.60
C VAL A 17 -1.77 2.34 -13.32
N ILE A 18 -0.44 2.27 -13.41
CA ILE A 18 0.45 2.13 -12.24
C ILE A 18 0.54 3.48 -11.55
N VAL A 19 0.22 3.52 -10.26
CA VAL A 19 0.25 4.76 -9.45
C VAL A 19 1.28 4.73 -8.33
N ALA A 20 1.71 3.55 -7.90
CA ALA A 20 2.80 3.39 -6.94
C ALA A 20 3.42 1.99 -7.03
N ILE A 21 4.64 1.86 -6.52
CA ILE A 21 5.30 0.58 -6.28
C ILE A 21 5.62 0.52 -4.79
N GLY A 22 5.02 -0.44 -4.09
CA GLY A 22 5.36 -0.74 -2.70
C GLY A 22 6.59 -1.64 -2.65
N HIS A 23 7.55 -1.31 -1.79
CA HIS A 23 8.71 -2.17 -1.50
C HIS A 23 8.55 -2.75 -0.10
N GLY A 24 8.60 -4.08 0.01
CA GLY A 24 8.51 -4.80 1.29
C GLY A 24 9.78 -5.60 1.55
N ALA A 25 10.30 -5.54 2.78
CA ALA A 25 11.52 -6.23 3.16
C ALA A 25 11.34 -7.76 3.33
N SER A 26 10.14 -8.21 3.72
CA SER A 26 9.89 -9.62 4.03
C SER A 26 8.81 -10.28 3.16
N ALA A 27 7.73 -9.55 2.83
CA ALA A 27 6.62 -10.07 2.04
C ALA A 27 6.77 -9.83 0.52
N GLY A 28 7.89 -9.22 0.09
CA GLY A 28 8.04 -8.72 -1.26
C GLY A 28 7.29 -7.41 -1.51
N GLY A 29 7.68 -6.72 -2.58
CA GLY A 29 6.99 -5.52 -3.05
C GLY A 29 5.75 -5.84 -3.89
N GLY A 30 4.97 -4.81 -4.22
CA GLY A 30 3.78 -4.95 -5.06
C GLY A 30 3.46 -3.67 -5.83
N THR A 31 2.88 -3.83 -7.01
CA THR A 31 2.45 -2.70 -7.85
C THR A 31 1.04 -2.29 -7.47
N VAL A 32 0.83 -0.99 -7.26
CA VAL A 32 -0.49 -0.41 -6.96
C VAL A 32 -1.09 0.15 -8.25
N TYR A 33 -2.31 -0.29 -8.57
CA TYR A 33 -3.02 0.11 -9.79
C TYR A 33 -4.22 1.01 -9.48
N ALA A 34 -4.59 1.84 -10.45
CA ALA A 34 -5.81 2.66 -10.41
C ALA A 34 -6.53 2.70 -11.76
N CYS A 35 -7.80 3.09 -11.74
CA CYS A 35 -8.54 3.46 -12.95
C CYS A 35 -7.93 4.72 -13.59
N PRO A 36 -7.97 4.86 -14.92
CA PRO A 36 -7.51 6.08 -15.58
C PRO A 36 -8.37 7.30 -15.17
N GLY A 37 -7.78 8.48 -15.23
CA GLY A 37 -8.41 9.75 -14.83
C GLY A 37 -8.38 9.99 -13.32
N LYS A 38 -9.51 10.38 -12.74
CA LYS A 38 -9.59 10.90 -11.35
C LYS A 38 -8.99 9.98 -10.28
N CYS A 39 -9.03 8.66 -10.47
CA CYS A 39 -8.42 7.70 -9.54
C CYS A 39 -6.88 7.70 -9.61
N ALA A 40 -6.32 7.87 -10.81
CA ALA A 40 -4.88 7.92 -11.03
C ALA A 40 -4.27 9.29 -10.71
N ASP A 41 -5.01 10.38 -10.96
CA ASP A 41 -4.56 11.75 -10.69
C ASP A 41 -4.50 12.08 -9.19
N SER A 42 -5.20 11.30 -8.37
CA SER A 42 -5.26 11.47 -6.91
C SER A 42 -4.86 10.17 -6.21
N PRO A 43 -3.60 9.71 -6.39
CA PRO A 43 -3.14 8.49 -5.76
C PRO A 43 -3.26 8.63 -4.23
N PRO A 44 -3.54 7.53 -3.52
CA PRO A 44 -3.66 7.58 -2.06
C PRO A 44 -2.35 8.15 -1.47
N LYS A 45 -2.48 9.17 -0.62
CA LYS A 45 -1.35 9.78 0.08
C LYS A 45 -0.59 8.66 0.81
N GLN A 46 0.70 8.48 0.49
CA GLN A 46 1.53 7.52 1.22
C GLN A 46 1.48 7.88 2.71
N PRO A 47 1.10 6.96 3.60
CA PRO A 47 1.18 7.19 5.03
C PRO A 47 2.63 7.55 5.37
N ASN A 48 2.85 8.67 6.05
CA ASN A 48 4.17 9.01 6.56
C ASN A 48 4.56 7.94 7.59
N PRO A 49 5.61 7.13 7.36
CA PRO A 49 6.02 6.09 8.32
C PRO A 49 6.44 6.67 9.68
N PHE A 50 6.82 7.95 9.70
CA PHE A 50 7.21 8.70 10.90
C PHE A 50 6.11 9.66 11.36
N GLY A 51 4.89 9.54 10.83
CA GLY A 51 3.76 10.34 11.27
C GLY A 51 3.43 10.04 12.73
N HIS A 52 3.16 11.09 13.51
CA HIS A 52 2.70 10.95 14.89
C HIS A 52 1.48 10.01 14.94
N GLY A 53 1.66 8.79 15.46
CA GLY A 53 0.60 7.78 15.59
C GLY A 53 0.89 6.44 14.89
N THR A 54 1.89 6.36 14.01
CA THR A 54 2.38 5.04 13.55
C THR A 54 3.27 4.48 14.64
N LEU A 55 2.67 3.67 15.50
CA LEU A 55 3.36 2.93 16.55
C LEU A 55 4.31 1.96 15.85
N LEU A 56 5.53 2.40 15.51
CA LEU A 56 6.66 1.51 15.23
C LEU A 56 6.56 0.43 16.30
N ALA A 57 6.35 -0.82 15.87
CA ALA A 57 6.04 -1.94 16.74
C ALA A 57 6.82 -1.79 18.04
N ARG A 58 6.14 -1.38 19.12
CA ARG A 58 6.80 -1.17 20.42
C ARG A 58 7.48 -2.49 20.70
N TYR A 59 8.80 -2.48 20.81
CA TYR A 59 9.54 -3.65 21.25
C TYR A 59 8.99 -4.05 22.62
N VAL A 60 8.19 -5.11 22.66
CA VAL A 60 7.76 -5.76 23.90
C VAL A 60 8.71 -6.93 24.10
N PRO A 61 9.67 -6.86 25.04
CA PRO A 61 10.53 -8.00 25.31
C PRO A 61 9.66 -9.17 25.74
N ALA A 62 9.76 -10.29 25.03
CA ALA A 62 9.18 -11.55 25.49
C ALA A 62 9.76 -11.82 26.88
N ARG A 63 8.90 -11.78 27.92
CA ARG A 63 9.35 -12.04 29.29
C ARG A 63 10.01 -13.42 29.31
N ARG A 64 11.24 -13.43 29.82
CA ARG A 64 12.08 -14.61 30.01
C ARG A 64 11.26 -15.67 30.76
N TRP A 65 10.80 -16.69 30.03
CA TRP A 65 10.24 -17.90 30.63
C TRP A 65 11.34 -18.51 31.48
N ARG A 66 11.08 -18.57 32.78
CA ARG A 66 11.96 -19.13 33.79
C ARG A 66 11.45 -20.53 34.12
#